data_AF-A0AAV9MIM6-F1
#
_entry.id   AF-A0AAV9MIM6-F1
#
_cell.length_a   1.000
_cell.length_b   1.000
_cell.length_c   1.000
_cell.angle_alpha   90.00
_cell.angle_beta   90.00
_cell.angle_gamma   90.00
#
_symmetry.space_group_name_H-M   'P 1'
#
loop_
_entity.id
_entity.type
_entity.pdbx_description
1 polymer ?
#
loop_
_entity_poly.entity_id
_entity_poly.type
_entity_poly.pdbx_seq_one_letter_code
_entity_poly.pdbx_strand_id
1 'polypeptide(L)'
;MYYGKQGTVWNIQANQASWMVRKILQAYKDLEVVGWNEARVIQVEKFSTKQMYQLLRGEYPKVEWRKLVCNTIACPKWSLILYLTLQGRLLTKKRLIACGSVDNTKCILCEDGNENIEHLFFSCPYSRQVWQKILQWQNIQKQASRWNEEQRWAHDHYKGNSPEAKIFRTTLAASVYNIWQERNHRRRLEILIL
;
A
#
# COMPACT_ATOMS: atom_id res chain seq x y z
N MET A 1 -18.89 -1.00 38.14
CA MET A 1 -19.63 -0.23 37.12
C MET A 1 -19.44 1.25 37.39
N TYR A 2 -18.89 2.00 36.42
CA TYR A 2 -18.69 3.45 36.55
C TYR A 2 -20.01 4.16 36.22
N TYR A 3 -20.88 4.32 37.21
CA TYR A 3 -22.05 5.18 37.06
C TYR A 3 -21.63 6.62 37.36
N GLY A 4 -21.70 7.49 36.35
CA GLY A 4 -21.52 8.93 36.56
C GLY A 4 -22.66 9.45 37.44
N LYS A 5 -22.38 9.75 38.71
CA LYS A 5 -23.28 10.53 39.54
C LYS A 5 -23.27 11.96 39.00
N GLN A 6 -24.33 12.30 38.26
CA GLN A 6 -24.66 13.66 37.80
C GLN A 6 -23.65 14.27 36.83
N GLY A 7 -23.76 13.87 35.55
CA GLY A 7 -23.08 14.50 34.43
C GLY A 7 -23.34 13.71 33.15
N THR A 8 -23.35 14.39 32.00
CA THR A 8 -23.39 13.71 30.69
C THR A 8 -22.11 12.88 30.52
N VAL A 9 -22.19 11.74 29.81
CA VAL A 9 -21.02 10.84 29.59
C VAL A 9 -19.82 11.60 29.00
N TRP A 10 -20.10 12.65 28.25
CA TRP A 10 -19.17 13.57 27.58
C TRP A 10 -18.38 14.47 28.54
N ASN A 11 -18.85 14.66 29.78
CA ASN A 11 -18.20 15.53 30.77
C ASN A 11 -17.61 14.76 31.97
N ILE A 12 -17.55 13.43 31.91
CA ILE A 12 -17.05 12.60 33.02
C ILE A 12 -15.51 12.69 33.12
N GLN A 13 -15.00 13.25 34.21
CA GLN A 13 -13.59 13.16 34.56
C GLN A 13 -13.30 11.90 35.37
N ALA A 14 -13.02 10.79 34.68
CA ALA A 14 -12.74 9.50 35.30
C ALA A 14 -11.28 9.35 35.74
N ASN A 15 -10.82 10.15 36.71
CA ASN A 15 -9.41 10.14 37.16
C ASN A 15 -9.00 8.86 37.88
N GLN A 16 -9.95 8.16 38.50
CA GLN A 16 -9.75 6.89 39.19
C GLN A 16 -9.99 5.65 38.31
N ALA A 17 -10.35 5.84 37.03
CA ALA A 17 -10.60 4.74 36.12
C ALA A 17 -9.31 4.17 35.52
N SER A 18 -9.35 2.91 35.09
CA SER A 18 -8.24 2.28 34.38
C SER A 18 -7.93 3.03 33.07
N TRP A 19 -6.68 2.95 32.60
CA TRP A 19 -6.22 3.63 31.39
C TRP A 19 -7.12 3.37 30.17
N MET A 20 -7.55 2.13 29.98
CA MET A 20 -8.43 1.73 28.88
C MET A 20 -9.79 2.44 28.97
N VAL A 21 -10.39 2.49 30.16
CA VAL A 21 -11.68 3.18 30.39
C VAL A 21 -11.54 4.68 30.15
N ARG A 22 -10.43 5.30 30.58
CA ARG A 22 -10.14 6.71 30.29
C ARG A 22 -10.04 6.97 28.78
N LYS A 23 -9.45 6.06 28.00
CA LYS A 23 -9.39 6.17 26.54
C LYS A 23 -10.76 6.03 25.87
N ILE A 24 -11.58 5.09 26.31
CA ILE A 24 -12.97 4.94 25.83
C ILE A 24 -13.76 6.22 26.09
N LEU A 25 -13.65 6.77 27.32
CA LEU A 25 -14.29 8.03 27.71
C LEU A 25 -13.69 9.27 27.06
N GLN A 26 -12.55 9.18 26.37
CA GLN A 26 -11.97 10.31 25.63
C GLN A 26 -12.26 10.24 24.13
N ALA A 27 -12.61 9.06 23.61
CA ALA A 27 -12.89 8.84 22.18
C ALA A 27 -14.01 9.73 21.65
N TYR A 28 -14.92 10.18 22.52
CA TYR A 28 -15.99 11.10 22.19
C TYR A 28 -15.47 12.41 21.55
N LYS A 29 -14.28 12.88 21.95
CA LYS A 29 -13.66 14.09 21.40
C LYS A 29 -13.33 13.91 19.92
N ASP A 30 -12.87 12.72 19.55
CA ASP A 30 -12.59 12.37 18.16
C ASP A 30 -13.90 12.23 17.34
N LEU A 31 -15.00 11.83 18.00
CA LEU A 31 -16.33 11.76 17.40
C LEU A 31 -16.95 13.14 17.17
N GLU A 32 -16.75 14.09 18.09
CA GLU A 32 -17.24 15.47 17.93
C GLU A 32 -16.66 16.16 16.69
N VAL A 33 -15.38 15.91 16.38
CA VAL A 33 -14.71 16.43 15.18
C VAL A 33 -15.44 16.03 13.89
N VAL A 34 -16.07 14.85 13.87
CA VAL A 34 -16.83 14.36 12.70
C VAL A 34 -18.34 14.61 12.82
N GLY A 35 -18.75 15.52 13.73
CA GLY A 35 -20.15 15.90 13.91
C GLY A 35 -21.00 14.83 14.59
N TRP A 36 -20.36 13.93 15.35
CA TRP A 36 -21.03 12.98 16.25
C TRP A 36 -21.00 13.53 17.68
N ASN A 37 -21.96 14.42 17.96
CA ASN A 37 -22.17 15.01 19.27
C ASN A 37 -23.24 14.27 20.07
N GLU A 38 -23.37 14.62 21.36
CA GLU A 38 -24.33 14.02 22.29
C GLU A 38 -25.78 14.03 21.75
N ALA A 39 -26.23 15.14 21.20
CA ALA A 39 -27.59 15.28 20.67
C ALA A 39 -27.88 14.30 19.53
N ARG A 40 -26.91 14.11 18.63
CA ARG A 40 -27.02 13.15 17.53
C ARG A 40 -27.01 11.72 18.02
N VAL A 41 -26.17 11.39 19.02
CA VAL A 41 -26.10 10.03 19.60
C VAL A 41 -27.42 9.64 20.25
N ILE A 42 -28.06 10.57 20.96
CA ILE A 42 -29.35 10.34 21.62
C ILE A 42 -30.47 10.07 20.61
N GLN A 43 -30.40 10.68 19.42
CA GLN A 43 -31.42 10.52 18.36
C GLN A 43 -31.20 9.27 17.48
N VAL A 44 -30.05 8.62 17.54
CA VAL A 44 -29.74 7.46 16.69
C VAL A 44 -30.34 6.19 17.27
N GLU A 45 -31.35 5.64 16.59
CA GLU A 45 -31.95 4.35 16.97
C GLU A 45 -31.04 3.14 16.70
N LYS A 46 -30.19 3.22 15.67
CA LYS A 46 -29.27 2.14 15.28
C LYS A 46 -27.88 2.67 15.00
N PHE A 47 -26.93 2.28 15.84
CA PHE A 47 -25.51 2.55 15.61
C PHE A 47 -24.94 1.63 14.52
N SER A 48 -24.25 2.21 13.54
CA SER A 48 -23.51 1.45 12.52
C SER A 48 -22.03 1.73 12.63
N THR A 49 -21.27 0.72 13.06
CA THR A 49 -19.81 0.76 13.10
C THR A 49 -19.23 1.11 11.72
N LYS A 50 -19.83 0.60 10.64
CA LYS A 50 -19.40 0.89 9.26
C LYS A 50 -19.54 2.38 8.93
N GLN A 51 -20.69 3.00 9.25
CA GLN A 51 -20.91 4.42 8.99
C GLN A 51 -19.97 5.28 9.84
N MET A 52 -19.75 4.91 11.10
CA MET A 52 -18.81 5.61 11.97
C MET A 52 -17.39 5.58 11.40
N TYR A 53 -16.90 4.41 10.98
CA TYR A 53 -15.58 4.33 10.34
C TYR A 53 -15.50 5.11 9.03
N GLN A 54 -16.58 5.19 8.25
CA GLN A 54 -16.60 6.01 7.03
C GLN A 54 -16.52 7.50 7.35
N LEU A 55 -17.20 7.97 8.40
CA LEU A 55 -17.14 9.35 8.86
C LEU A 55 -15.76 9.70 9.44
N LEU A 56 -15.22 8.87 10.33
CA LEU A 56 -13.89 9.05 10.92
C LEU A 56 -12.77 9.00 9.89
N ARG A 57 -12.94 8.17 8.86
CA ARG A 57 -12.01 8.10 7.74
C ARG A 57 -12.11 9.35 6.86
N GLY A 58 -13.28 9.99 6.78
CA GLY A 58 -13.50 11.09 5.85
C GLY A 58 -13.47 10.64 4.38
N GLU A 59 -13.43 11.61 3.47
CA GLU A 59 -13.35 11.36 2.03
C GLU A 59 -11.90 11.13 1.61
N TYR A 60 -11.63 9.94 1.08
CA TYR A 60 -10.36 9.67 0.39
C TYR A 60 -10.60 9.48 -1.10
N PRO A 61 -9.73 10.03 -1.96
CA PRO A 61 -9.80 9.75 -3.37
C PRO A 61 -9.64 8.24 -3.59
N LYS A 62 -10.50 7.68 -4.45
CA LYS A 62 -10.32 6.30 -4.89
C LYS A 62 -9.00 6.24 -5.64
N VAL A 63 -8.08 5.42 -5.14
CA VAL A 63 -6.79 5.19 -5.77
C VAL A 63 -6.92 4.14 -6.87
N GLU A 64 -6.44 4.46 -8.07
CA GLU A 64 -6.52 3.60 -9.26
C GLU A 64 -5.91 2.22 -9.02
N TRP A 65 -4.77 2.18 -8.32
CA TRP A 65 -4.05 0.94 -8.04
C TRP A 65 -4.75 -0.01 -7.05
N ARG A 66 -5.84 0.41 -6.38
CA ARG A 66 -6.57 -0.42 -5.41
C ARG A 66 -7.00 -1.76 -6.00
N LYS A 67 -7.49 -1.74 -7.25
CA LYS A 67 -7.98 -2.94 -7.93
C LYS A 67 -6.85 -3.88 -8.34
N LEU A 68 -5.65 -3.34 -8.56
CA LEU A 68 -4.46 -4.13 -8.88
C LEU A 68 -3.96 -4.93 -7.67
N VAL A 69 -4.09 -4.38 -6.46
CA VAL A 69 -3.59 -5.02 -5.23
C VAL A 69 -4.65 -5.80 -4.48
N CYS A 70 -5.83 -5.21 -4.23
CA CYS A 70 -6.80 -5.78 -3.29
C CYS A 70 -7.60 -6.98 -3.85
N ASN A 71 -7.64 -7.15 -5.18
CA ASN A 71 -8.39 -8.21 -5.85
C ASN A 71 -7.47 -9.21 -6.58
N THR A 72 -6.23 -9.36 -6.11
CA THR A 72 -5.27 -10.32 -6.68
C THR A 72 -5.36 -11.66 -5.95
N ILE A 73 -5.13 -12.75 -6.69
CA ILE A 73 -4.95 -14.10 -6.12
C ILE A 73 -3.47 -14.39 -5.82
N ALA A 74 -2.60 -13.39 -6.02
CA ALA A 74 -1.18 -13.49 -5.74
C ALA A 74 -0.91 -13.81 -4.27
N CYS A 75 0.23 -14.49 -4.03
CA CYS A 75 0.74 -14.73 -2.69
C CYS A 75 0.84 -13.41 -1.91
N PRO A 76 0.47 -13.37 -0.61
CA PRO A 76 0.47 -12.14 0.19
C PRO A 76 1.80 -11.38 0.16
N LYS A 77 2.93 -12.10 0.12
CA LYS A 77 4.27 -11.50 0.00
C LYS A 77 4.48 -10.73 -1.31
N TRP A 78 3.90 -11.21 -2.41
CA TRP A 78 3.98 -10.55 -3.72
C TRP A 78 3.11 -9.30 -3.74
N SER A 79 1.88 -9.43 -3.24
CA SER A 79 0.92 -8.33 -3.12
C SER A 79 1.46 -7.19 -2.25
N LEU A 80 2.16 -7.51 -1.16
CA LEU A 80 2.78 -6.53 -0.29
C LEU A 80 3.88 -5.74 -1.00
N ILE A 81 4.79 -6.41 -1.72
CA ILE A 81 5.85 -5.71 -2.46
C ILE A 81 5.27 -4.87 -3.60
N LEU A 82 4.27 -5.38 -4.31
CA LEU A 82 3.55 -4.62 -5.34
C LEU A 82 2.91 -3.36 -4.75
N TYR A 83 2.22 -3.48 -3.61
CA TYR A 83 1.62 -2.35 -2.88
C TYR A 83 2.66 -1.28 -2.50
N LEU A 84 3.80 -1.69 -1.93
CA LEU A 84 4.88 -0.77 -1.58
C LEU A 84 5.47 -0.08 -2.81
N THR A 85 5.54 -0.80 -3.94
CA THR A 85 6.03 -0.26 -5.21
C THR A 85 5.09 0.82 -5.76
N LEU A 86 3.78 0.54 -5.77
CA LEU A 86 2.74 1.49 -6.20
C LEU A 86 2.70 2.76 -5.34
N GLN A 87 3.02 2.65 -4.04
CA GLN A 87 3.09 3.82 -3.15
C GLN A 87 4.42 4.58 -3.22
N GLY A 88 5.38 4.14 -4.02
CA GLY A 88 6.71 4.75 -4.01
C GLY A 88 7.52 4.48 -2.74
N ARG A 89 7.10 3.50 -1.93
CA ARG A 89 7.63 3.22 -0.58
C ARG A 89 8.61 2.05 -0.53
N LEU A 90 8.87 1.40 -1.66
CA LEU A 90 9.85 0.33 -1.74
C LEU A 90 11.28 0.86 -1.56
N LEU A 91 12.07 0.22 -0.69
CA LEU A 91 13.43 0.63 -0.35
C LEU A 91 14.40 0.46 -1.53
N THR A 92 14.55 1.50 -2.34
CA THR A 92 15.51 1.63 -3.46
C THR A 92 16.71 2.46 -3.04
N LYS A 93 17.82 2.41 -3.79
CA LYS A 93 19.01 3.25 -3.53
C LYS A 93 18.66 4.74 -3.48
N LYS A 94 17.77 5.24 -4.35
CA LYS A 94 17.24 6.62 -4.26
C LYS A 94 16.69 6.96 -2.86
N ARG A 95 15.95 6.05 -2.22
CA ARG A 95 15.43 6.27 -0.85
C ARG A 95 16.52 6.11 0.21
N LEU A 96 17.50 5.23 0.00
CA LEU A 96 18.61 5.03 0.93
C LEU A 96 19.55 6.25 0.98
N ILE A 97 19.74 6.95 -0.12
CA ILE A 97 20.48 8.23 -0.16
C ILE A 97 19.78 9.26 0.73
N ALA A 98 18.45 9.37 0.65
CA ALA A 98 17.68 10.26 1.52
C ALA A 98 17.78 9.88 3.02
N CYS A 99 18.23 8.66 3.32
CA CYS A 99 18.52 8.17 4.67
C CYS A 99 20.02 8.16 5.00
N GLY A 100 20.89 8.69 4.13
CA GLY A 100 22.34 8.84 4.35
C GLY A 100 23.14 7.54 4.25
N SER A 101 22.66 6.51 3.54
CA SER A 101 23.22 5.14 3.65
C SER A 101 23.98 4.60 2.43
N VAL A 102 24.07 5.31 1.30
CA VAL A 102 24.66 4.76 0.05
C VAL A 102 25.29 5.84 -0.83
N ASP A 103 26.55 5.63 -1.26
CA ASP A 103 27.27 6.50 -2.21
C ASP A 103 27.09 6.08 -3.68
N ASN A 104 26.96 4.77 -3.96
CA ASN A 104 26.75 4.27 -5.32
C ASN A 104 25.26 4.14 -5.68
N THR A 105 24.79 5.02 -6.56
CA THR A 105 23.39 5.10 -7.01
C THR A 105 23.04 4.17 -8.16
N LYS A 106 24.02 3.51 -8.79
CA LYS A 106 23.80 2.67 -9.97
C LYS A 106 22.94 1.44 -9.67
N CYS A 107 22.11 1.06 -10.62
CA CYS A 107 21.30 -0.15 -10.55
C CYS A 107 22.17 -1.40 -10.63
N ILE A 108 22.07 -2.28 -9.63
CA ILE A 108 22.86 -3.53 -9.57
C ILE A 108 22.45 -4.59 -10.60
N LEU A 109 21.26 -4.45 -11.21
CA LEU A 109 20.76 -5.45 -12.16
C LEU A 109 21.34 -5.25 -13.56
N CYS A 110 21.64 -4.01 -13.94
CA CYS A 110 22.16 -3.66 -15.27
C CYS A 110 23.43 -2.83 -15.24
N GLU A 111 23.88 -2.39 -14.07
CA GLU A 111 25.06 -1.54 -13.84
C GLU A 111 25.04 -0.18 -14.58
N ASP A 112 23.92 0.09 -15.25
CA ASP A 112 23.65 1.28 -16.04
C ASP A 112 22.41 2.01 -15.48
N GLY A 113 22.50 3.32 -15.32
CA GLY A 113 21.44 4.16 -14.76
C GLY A 113 21.27 4.10 -13.24
N ASN A 114 20.60 5.14 -12.70
CA ASN A 114 20.36 5.29 -11.26
C ASN A 114 19.15 4.45 -10.78
N GLU A 115 19.33 3.69 -9.70
CA GLU A 115 18.26 2.86 -9.13
C GLU A 115 17.19 3.71 -8.46
N ASN A 116 16.01 3.71 -9.08
CA ASN A 116 14.76 4.19 -8.54
C ASN A 116 13.64 3.21 -8.97
N ILE A 117 12.40 3.44 -8.55
CA ILE A 117 11.28 2.52 -8.86
C ILE A 117 11.01 2.40 -10.36
N GLU A 118 10.99 3.52 -11.10
CA GLU A 118 10.79 3.51 -12.57
C GLU A 118 11.91 2.74 -13.29
N HIS A 119 13.14 2.92 -12.84
CA HIS A 119 14.28 2.22 -13.38
C HIS A 119 14.23 0.73 -13.03
N LEU A 120 14.06 0.38 -11.75
CA LEU A 120 14.07 -1.00 -11.27
C LEU A 120 12.95 -1.85 -11.89
N PHE A 121 11.77 -1.28 -12.10
CA PHE A 121 10.62 -1.98 -12.66
C PHE A 121 10.34 -1.50 -14.09
N PHE A 122 10.96 -2.20 -15.05
CA PHE A 122 10.69 -2.18 -16.49
C PHE A 122 11.38 -1.10 -17.33
N SER A 123 12.10 -0.14 -16.73
CA SER A 123 13.05 0.69 -17.50
C SER A 123 14.48 0.14 -17.53
N CYS A 124 14.88 -0.63 -16.51
CA CYS A 124 16.14 -1.38 -16.47
C CYS A 124 16.10 -2.49 -17.53
N PRO A 125 17.12 -2.64 -18.39
CA PRO A 125 17.15 -3.65 -19.45
C PRO A 125 16.87 -5.07 -18.95
N TYR A 126 17.43 -5.45 -17.79
CA TYR A 126 17.18 -6.75 -17.16
C TYR A 126 15.70 -6.93 -16.81
N SER A 127 15.14 -5.99 -16.04
CA SER A 127 13.73 -6.05 -15.60
C SER A 127 12.74 -5.99 -16.77
N ARG A 128 13.08 -5.23 -17.82
CA ARG A 128 12.27 -5.08 -19.04
C ARG A 128 12.19 -6.40 -19.79
N GLN A 129 13.31 -7.11 -19.94
CA GLN A 129 13.34 -8.42 -20.60
C GLN A 129 12.51 -9.46 -19.84
N VAL A 130 12.60 -9.47 -18.50
CA VAL A 130 11.78 -10.35 -17.66
C VAL A 130 10.30 -10.08 -17.89
N TRP A 131 9.89 -8.80 -17.85
CA TRP A 131 8.49 -8.43 -18.08
C TRP A 131 8.01 -8.75 -19.49
N GLN A 132 8.83 -8.49 -20.51
CA GLN A 132 8.51 -8.80 -21.89
C GLN A 132 8.22 -10.28 -22.10
N LYS A 133 9.04 -11.17 -21.52
CA LYS A 133 8.82 -12.63 -21.58
C LYS A 133 7.49 -13.03 -20.93
N ILE A 134 7.11 -12.37 -19.84
CA ILE A 134 5.86 -12.65 -19.12
C ILE A 134 4.64 -12.13 -19.89
N LEU A 135 4.76 -11.00 -20.59
CA LEU A 135 3.71 -10.51 -21.50
C LEU A 135 3.52 -11.49 -22.67
N GLN A 136 4.62 -11.93 -23.29
CA GLN A 136 4.59 -12.91 -24.38
C GLN A 136 3.99 -14.25 -23.95
N TRP A 137 4.35 -14.75 -22.76
CA TRP A 137 3.79 -15.96 -22.19
C TRP A 137 2.26 -15.88 -22.00
N GLN A 138 1.74 -14.69 -21.71
CA GLN A 138 0.29 -14.43 -21.61
C GLN A 138 -0.36 -14.08 -22.96
N ASN A 139 0.38 -14.20 -24.07
CA ASN A 139 -0.05 -13.81 -25.41
C ASN A 139 -0.50 -12.33 -25.52
N ILE A 140 0.10 -11.44 -24.72
CA ILE A 140 -0.17 -10.01 -24.77
C ILE A 140 0.77 -9.36 -25.78
N GLN A 141 0.20 -8.85 -26.88
CA GLN A 141 0.92 -8.23 -27.99
C GLN A 141 1.28 -6.76 -27.67
N LYS A 142 2.08 -6.56 -26.62
CA LYS A 142 2.54 -5.26 -26.13
C LYS A 142 4.05 -5.31 -25.84
N GLN A 143 4.75 -4.22 -26.11
CA GLN A 143 6.12 -4.01 -25.65
C GLN A 143 6.16 -3.50 -24.22
N ALA A 144 7.05 -4.01 -23.40
CA ALA A 144 7.27 -3.57 -22.03
C ALA A 144 7.60 -2.07 -21.97
N SER A 145 6.77 -1.35 -21.23
CA SER A 145 6.79 0.11 -21.07
C SER A 145 7.40 0.49 -19.72
N ARG A 146 7.49 1.80 -19.45
CA ARG A 146 7.93 2.29 -18.12
C ARG A 146 6.91 1.93 -17.05
N TRP A 147 7.34 1.85 -15.79
CA TRP A 147 6.50 1.46 -14.65
C TRP A 147 5.17 2.22 -14.59
N ASN A 148 5.17 3.55 -14.76
CA ASN A 148 3.94 4.34 -14.74
C ASN A 148 2.98 4.03 -15.91
N GLU A 149 3.51 3.72 -17.08
CA GLU A 149 2.71 3.35 -18.24
C GLU A 149 2.10 1.96 -18.06
N GLU A 150 2.88 1.02 -17.53
CA GLU A 150 2.40 -0.33 -17.17
C GLU A 150 1.30 -0.28 -16.11
N GLN A 151 1.44 0.56 -15.09
CA GLN A 151 0.40 0.75 -14.07
C GLN A 151 -0.92 1.25 -14.67
N ARG A 152 -0.85 2.29 -15.52
CA ARG A 152 -2.05 2.84 -16.18
C ARG A 152 -2.69 1.80 -17.09
N TRP A 153 -1.88 1.14 -17.90
CA TRP A 153 -2.37 0.11 -18.80
C TRP A 153 -3.02 -1.07 -18.05
N ALA A 154 -2.39 -1.52 -16.97
CA ALA A 154 -2.92 -2.56 -16.08
C ALA A 154 -4.25 -2.15 -15.44
N HIS A 155 -4.37 -0.89 -15.02
CA HIS A 155 -5.60 -0.37 -14.46
C HIS A 155 -6.73 -0.38 -15.49
N ASP A 156 -6.46 0.08 -16.72
CA ASP A 156 -7.48 0.24 -17.75
C ASP A 156 -7.99 -1.11 -18.27
N HIS A 157 -7.11 -2.10 -18.41
CA HIS A 157 -7.42 -3.38 -19.05
C HIS A 157 -7.74 -4.50 -18.04
N TYR A 158 -7.20 -4.44 -16.82
CA TYR A 158 -7.26 -5.55 -15.85
C TYR A 158 -7.75 -5.13 -14.46
N LYS A 159 -8.59 -4.10 -14.35
CA LYS A 159 -9.34 -3.79 -13.10
C LYS A 159 -10.51 -4.72 -12.80
N GLY A 160 -10.93 -5.53 -13.78
CA GLY A 160 -12.07 -6.45 -13.69
C GLY A 160 -11.79 -7.72 -12.85
N ASN A 161 -12.80 -8.58 -12.72
CA ASN A 161 -12.70 -9.83 -11.96
C ASN A 161 -12.55 -11.09 -12.85
N SER A 162 -12.31 -10.92 -14.15
CA SER A 162 -12.14 -12.06 -15.07
C SER A 162 -10.92 -12.91 -14.72
N PRO A 163 -10.87 -14.20 -15.12
CA PRO A 163 -9.70 -15.05 -14.94
C PRO A 163 -8.43 -14.43 -15.51
N GLU A 164 -8.51 -13.84 -16.70
CA GLU A 164 -7.40 -13.17 -17.40
C GLU A 164 -6.88 -12.01 -16.56
N ALA A 165 -7.77 -11.18 -16.02
CA ALA A 165 -7.39 -10.07 -15.16
C ALA A 165 -6.75 -10.52 -13.84
N LYS A 166 -7.21 -11.64 -13.27
CA LYS A 166 -6.60 -12.23 -12.07
C LYS A 166 -5.20 -12.78 -12.37
N ILE A 167 -5.04 -13.49 -13.50
CA ILE A 167 -3.75 -14.02 -13.95
C ILE A 167 -2.77 -12.86 -14.16
N PHE A 168 -3.18 -11.83 -14.90
CA PHE A 168 -2.36 -10.66 -15.18
C PHE A 168 -1.90 -9.94 -13.91
N ARG A 169 -2.81 -9.66 -12.97
CA ARG A 169 -2.44 -9.03 -11.69
C ARG A 169 -1.49 -9.91 -10.88
N THR A 170 -1.63 -11.23 -10.98
CA THR A 170 -0.78 -12.19 -10.27
C THR A 170 0.61 -12.24 -10.88
N THR A 171 0.73 -12.28 -12.20
CA THR A 171 2.01 -12.27 -12.91
C THR A 171 2.73 -10.94 -12.73
N LEU A 172 2.01 -9.81 -12.74
CA LEU A 172 2.57 -8.50 -12.39
C LEU A 172 3.16 -8.49 -10.97
N ALA A 173 2.38 -8.94 -9.97
CA ALA A 173 2.85 -9.01 -8.59
C ALA A 173 4.05 -9.95 -8.42
N ALA A 174 4.02 -11.10 -9.09
CA ALA A 174 5.12 -12.07 -9.09
C ALA A 174 6.38 -11.49 -9.73
N SER A 175 6.25 -10.77 -10.85
CA SER A 175 7.37 -10.14 -11.56
C SER A 175 8.05 -9.11 -10.68
N VAL A 176 7.27 -8.18 -10.12
CA VAL A 176 7.76 -7.13 -9.22
C VAL A 176 8.45 -7.75 -8.00
N TYR A 177 7.86 -8.77 -7.39
CA TYR A 177 8.47 -9.47 -6.27
C TYR A 177 9.80 -10.14 -6.63
N ASN A 178 9.85 -10.93 -7.71
CA ASN A 178 11.06 -11.69 -8.05
C ASN A 178 12.19 -10.77 -8.52
N ILE A 179 11.89 -9.68 -9.25
CA ILE A 179 12.88 -8.65 -9.58
C ILE A 179 13.44 -8.00 -8.31
N TRP A 180 12.58 -7.71 -7.33
CA TRP A 180 13.02 -7.14 -6.06
C TRP A 180 13.89 -8.13 -5.25
N GLN A 181 13.54 -9.42 -5.24
CA GLN A 181 14.32 -10.46 -4.60
C GLN A 181 15.71 -10.61 -5.23
N GLU A 182 15.77 -10.69 -6.56
CA GLU A 182 17.03 -10.80 -7.30
C GLU A 182 17.95 -9.60 -7.01
N ARG A 183 17.38 -8.39 -7.05
CA ARG A 183 18.12 -7.17 -6.69
C ARG A 183 18.68 -7.24 -5.27
N ASN A 184 17.89 -7.70 -4.31
CA ASN A 184 18.34 -7.83 -2.92
C ASN A 184 19.38 -8.92 -2.74
N HIS A 185 19.27 -10.01 -3.48
CA HIS A 185 20.22 -11.11 -3.46
C HIS A 185 21.60 -10.62 -3.93
N ARG A 186 21.68 -9.97 -5.10
CA ARG A 186 22.94 -9.38 -5.60
C ARG A 186 23.52 -8.35 -4.64
N ARG A 187 22.69 -7.48 -4.05
CA ARG A 187 23.16 -6.46 -3.10
C ARG A 187 23.74 -7.09 -1.83
N ARG A 188 23.13 -8.18 -1.35
CA ARG A 188 23.67 -8.91 -0.20
C ARG A 188 25.02 -9.54 -0.53
N LEU A 189 25.18 -10.07 -1.74
CA LEU A 189 26.47 -10.61 -2.20
C LEU A 189 27.54 -9.52 -2.30
N GLU A 190 27.22 -8.33 -2.85
CA GLU A 190 28.17 -7.20 -2.88
C GLU A 190 28.67 -6.80 -1.48
N ILE A 191 27.77 -6.77 -0.48
CA ILE A 191 28.14 -6.42 0.90
C ILE A 191 29.01 -7.50 1.55
N LEU A 192 28.87 -8.76 1.15
CA LEU A 192 29.65 -9.88 1.71
C LEU A 192 31.03 -10.05 1.05
N ILE A 193 31.26 -9.41 -0.11
CA ILE A 193 32.51 -9.48 -0.88
C ILE A 193 33.43 -8.29 -0.55
N LEU A 194 32.92 -7.27 0.15
CA LEU A 194 33.65 -6.12 0.69
C LEU A 194 33.96 -6.32 2.18
#